data_AF-A0A7S2GMU5-F1
#
_entry.id   AF-A0A7S2GMU5-F1
#
_cell.length_a   1.000
_cell.length_b   1.000
_cell.length_c   1.000
_cell.angle_alpha   90.00
_cell.angle_beta   90.00
_cell.angle_gamma   90.00
#
_symmetry.space_group_name_H-M   'P 1'
#
loop_
_entity.id
_entity.type
_entity.pdbx_description
1 polymer ?
#
loop_
_entity_poly.entity_id
_entity_poly.type
_entity_poly.pdbx_seq_one_letter_code
_entity_poly.pdbx_strand_id
1 'polypeptide(L)'
;LTAADFHRAQGEIKRLRQVQNEAESTFRKFDVDSSGYIEAAELITALHEAGMHNTSRKEAEGILRKYDSSGTGKQLNLLDFHRCYNDVKVWVNKQHMQPSGR
;
A
#
# COMPACT_ATOMS: atom_id res chain seq x y z
N LEU A 1 10.70 -32.90 12.35
CA LEU A 1 9.82 -31.79 12.78
C LEU A 1 9.72 -31.85 14.29
N THR A 2 10.25 -30.85 14.99
CA THR A 2 10.16 -30.72 16.44
C THR A 2 9.00 -29.80 16.83
N ALA A 3 8.60 -29.82 18.10
CA ALA A 3 7.61 -28.87 18.62
C ALA A 3 8.07 -27.40 18.47
N ALA A 4 9.37 -27.14 18.47
CA ALA A 4 9.94 -25.82 18.21
C ALA A 4 9.77 -25.40 16.74
N ASP A 5 10.00 -26.32 15.80
CA ASP A 5 9.81 -26.06 14.37
C ASP A 5 8.34 -25.74 14.05
N PHE A 6 7.41 -26.43 14.69
CA PHE A 6 5.97 -26.19 14.53
C PHE A 6 5.55 -24.82 15.09
N HIS A 7 5.99 -24.45 16.30
CA HIS A 7 5.69 -23.12 16.86
C HIS A 7 6.26 -21.98 16.02
N ARG A 8 7.47 -22.16 15.48
CA ARG A 8 8.08 -21.19 14.55
C ARG A 8 7.25 -21.07 13.27
N ALA A 9 6.82 -22.18 12.69
CA ALA A 9 5.96 -22.19 11.50
C ALA A 9 4.59 -21.53 11.76
N GLN A 10 3.97 -21.80 12.91
CA GLN A 10 2.72 -21.17 13.33
C GLN A 10 2.88 -19.65 13.50
N GLY A 11 4.00 -19.20 14.08
CA GLY A 11 4.32 -17.78 14.19
C GLY A 11 4.42 -17.09 12.83
N GLU A 12 5.05 -17.75 11.86
CA GLU A 12 5.17 -17.22 10.49
C GLU A 12 3.83 -17.19 9.75
N ILE A 13 3.05 -18.28 9.82
CA ILE A 13 1.71 -18.36 9.24
C ILE A 13 0.81 -17.25 9.82
N LYS A 14 0.89 -17.01 11.12
CA LYS A 14 0.12 -15.94 11.78
C LYS A 14 0.50 -14.56 11.24
N ARG A 15 1.80 -14.29 11.10
CA ARG A 15 2.28 -13.01 10.53
C ARG A 15 1.81 -12.81 9.09
N LEU A 16 1.93 -13.84 8.25
CA LEU A 16 1.50 -13.77 6.85
C LEU A 16 0.00 -13.47 6.73
N ARG A 17 -0.83 -14.13 7.55
CA ARG A 17 -2.27 -13.85 7.60
C ARG A 17 -2.57 -12.43 8.06
N GLN A 18 -1.81 -11.91 9.03
CA GLN A 18 -2.01 -10.55 9.49
C GLN A 18 -1.66 -9.53 8.41
N VAL A 19 -0.52 -9.70 7.73
CA VAL A 19 -0.12 -8.84 6.60
C VAL A 19 -1.17 -8.88 5.49
N GLN A 20 -1.69 -10.07 5.16
CA GLN A 20 -2.76 -10.21 4.18
C GLN A 20 -4.03 -9.47 4.60
N ASN A 21 -4.47 -9.64 5.86
CA ASN A 21 -5.66 -8.97 6.37
C ASN A 21 -5.51 -7.44 6.38
N GLU A 22 -4.33 -6.93 6.75
CA GLU A 22 -4.02 -5.50 6.73
C GLU A 22 -4.04 -4.93 5.30
N ALA A 23 -3.47 -5.68 4.35
CA ALA A 23 -3.51 -5.32 2.93
C ALA A 23 -4.95 -5.30 2.40
N GLU A 24 -5.73 -6.34 2.64
CA GLU A 24 -7.14 -6.44 2.23
C GLU A 24 -8.01 -5.36 2.88
N SER A 25 -7.85 -5.11 4.18
CA SER A 25 -8.64 -4.09 4.89
C SER A 25 -8.33 -2.68 4.38
N THR A 26 -7.06 -2.39 4.09
CA THR A 26 -6.68 -1.08 3.55
C THR A 26 -7.17 -0.94 2.11
N PHE A 27 -7.04 -1.99 1.31
CA PHE A 27 -7.51 -2.01 -0.08
C PHE A 27 -9.01 -1.73 -0.17
N ARG A 28 -9.83 -2.51 0.56
CA ARG A 28 -11.30 -2.35 0.58
C ARG A 28 -11.76 -0.99 1.10
N LYS A 29 -10.94 -0.31 1.88
CA LYS A 29 -11.26 1.05 2.35
C LYS A 29 -11.24 2.07 1.21
N PHE A 30 -10.37 1.87 0.22
CA PHE A 30 -10.17 2.82 -0.87
C PHE A 30 -10.78 2.38 -2.20
N ASP A 31 -11.00 1.08 -2.41
CA ASP A 31 -11.78 0.51 -3.51
C ASP A 31 -13.29 0.76 -3.25
N VAL A 32 -13.73 1.99 -3.51
CA VAL A 32 -15.06 2.49 -3.11
C VAL A 32 -16.14 1.84 -3.97
N ASP A 33 -15.85 1.62 -5.24
CA ASP A 33 -16.77 0.99 -6.18
C ASP A 33 -16.74 -0.54 -6.12
N SER A 34 -15.85 -1.12 -5.31
CA SER A 34 -15.65 -2.57 -5.18
C SER A 34 -15.30 -3.23 -6.52
N SER A 35 -14.60 -2.51 -7.40
CA SER A 35 -14.11 -3.03 -8.68
C SER A 35 -13.05 -4.11 -8.51
N GLY A 36 -12.42 -4.20 -7.33
CA GLY A 36 -11.28 -5.08 -7.09
C GLY A 36 -9.96 -4.48 -7.59
N TYR A 37 -9.96 -3.20 -7.98
CA TYR A 37 -8.80 -2.44 -8.43
C TYR A 37 -8.81 -1.05 -7.81
N ILE A 38 -7.65 -0.41 -7.74
CA ILE A 38 -7.54 0.99 -7.33
C ILE A 38 -7.23 1.85 -8.54
N GLU A 39 -8.10 2.80 -8.82
CA GLU A 39 -7.95 3.77 -9.90
C GLU A 39 -7.28 5.07 -9.44
N ALA A 40 -6.98 5.97 -10.37
CA ALA A 40 -6.27 7.22 -10.07
C ALA A 40 -7.00 8.09 -9.04
N ALA A 41 -8.33 8.13 -9.07
CA ALA A 41 -9.12 8.93 -8.14
C ALA A 41 -9.04 8.38 -6.71
N GLU A 42 -9.13 7.06 -6.57
CA GLU A 42 -9.05 6.35 -5.29
C GLU A 42 -7.63 6.38 -4.73
N LEU A 43 -6.63 6.25 -5.60
CA LEU A 43 -5.23 6.38 -5.22
C LEU A 43 -4.93 7.76 -4.65
N ILE A 44 -5.46 8.85 -5.23
CA ILE A 44 -5.27 10.20 -4.67
C ILE A 44 -5.77 10.27 -3.23
N THR A 45 -6.97 9.73 -2.97
CA THR A 45 -7.55 9.68 -1.62
C THR A 45 -6.66 8.88 -0.65
N ALA A 46 -6.16 7.72 -1.10
CA ALA A 46 -5.26 6.90 -0.31
C ALA A 46 -3.93 7.62 0.00
N LEU A 47 -3.34 8.29 -0.99
CA LEU A 47 -2.09 9.05 -0.82
C LEU A 47 -2.26 10.22 0.15
N HIS A 48 -3.40 10.91 0.08
CA HIS A 48 -3.73 11.99 1.01
C HIS A 48 -3.85 11.46 2.45
N GLU A 49 -4.50 10.31 2.65
CA GLU A 49 -4.58 9.67 3.97
C GLU A 49 -3.22 9.22 4.49
N ALA A 50 -2.33 8.75 3.61
CA ALA A 50 -0.98 8.38 3.96
C ALA A 50 -0.07 9.58 4.30
N GLY A 51 -0.57 10.81 4.15
CA GLY A 51 0.14 12.06 4.47
C GLY A 51 0.80 12.76 3.26
N MET A 52 0.62 12.23 2.04
CA MET A 52 1.02 12.90 0.80
C MET A 52 -0.10 13.80 0.28
N HIS A 53 -0.32 14.91 0.97
CA HIS A 53 -1.26 15.95 0.56
C HIS A 53 -0.83 16.61 -0.76
N ASN A 54 -1.79 17.17 -1.49
CA ASN A 54 -1.59 17.88 -2.76
C ASN A 54 -1.11 17.01 -3.94
N THR A 55 -1.25 15.68 -3.86
CA THR A 55 -1.01 14.82 -5.02
C THR A 55 -1.99 15.17 -6.15
N SER A 56 -1.46 15.61 -7.29
CA SER A 56 -2.24 15.89 -8.50
C SER A 56 -2.61 14.61 -9.25
N ARG A 57 -3.62 14.68 -10.12
CA ARG A 57 -4.02 13.55 -10.98
C ARG A 57 -2.85 13.03 -11.82
N LYS A 58 -2.03 13.91 -12.38
CA LYS A 58 -0.89 13.52 -13.22
C LYS A 58 0.18 12.77 -12.42
N GLU A 59 0.42 13.18 -11.17
CA GLU A 59 1.34 12.48 -10.26
C GLU A 59 0.79 11.12 -9.86
N ALA A 60 -0.49 11.04 -9.49
CA ALA A 60 -1.15 9.77 -9.18
C ALA A 60 -1.08 8.79 -10.35
N GLU A 61 -1.34 9.24 -11.58
CA GLU A 61 -1.17 8.44 -12.79
C GLU A 61 0.28 7.98 -13.02
N GLY A 62 1.26 8.83 -12.67
CA GLY A 62 2.67 8.45 -12.70
C GLY A 62 2.99 7.35 -11.69
N ILE A 63 2.44 7.45 -10.48
CA ILE A 63 2.57 6.44 -9.42
C ILE A 63 1.88 5.14 -9.83
N LEU A 64 0.65 5.19 -10.36
CA LEU A 64 -0.05 4.04 -10.90
C LEU A 64 0.82 3.26 -11.88
N ARG A 65 1.32 3.94 -12.93
CA ARG A 65 2.18 3.30 -13.94
C ARG A 65 3.47 2.73 -13.38
N LYS A 66 4.00 3.30 -12.29
CA LYS A 66 5.21 2.80 -11.65
C LYS A 66 4.99 1.49 -10.88
N TYR A 67 3.83 1.34 -10.24
CA TYR A 67 3.54 0.18 -9.38
C TYR A 67 2.68 -0.88 -10.06
N ASP A 68 1.99 -0.57 -11.14
CA ASP A 68 1.17 -1.51 -11.90
C ASP A 68 2.04 -2.58 -12.57
N SER A 69 2.13 -3.73 -11.91
CA SER A 69 2.87 -4.89 -12.40
C SER A 69 2.05 -5.73 -13.38
N SER A 70 0.74 -5.55 -13.38
CA SER A 70 -0.19 -6.20 -14.31
C SER A 70 -0.21 -5.57 -15.70
N GLY A 71 0.35 -4.36 -15.86
CA GLY A 71 0.50 -3.70 -17.16
C GLY A 71 -0.79 -3.13 -17.73
N THR A 72 -1.79 -2.84 -16.89
CA THR A 72 -3.05 -2.18 -17.29
C THR A 72 -2.85 -0.69 -17.65
N GLY A 73 -1.80 -0.09 -17.09
CA GLY A 73 -1.43 1.32 -17.16
C GLY A 73 -2.32 2.26 -16.35
N LYS A 74 -3.37 1.76 -15.68
CA LYS A 74 -4.43 2.59 -15.09
C LYS A 74 -4.96 2.12 -13.74
N GLN A 75 -4.70 0.89 -13.35
CA GLN A 75 -5.30 0.25 -12.20
C GLN A 75 -4.24 -0.50 -11.38
N LEU A 76 -4.39 -0.53 -10.05
CA LEU A 76 -3.57 -1.36 -9.18
C LEU A 76 -4.41 -2.48 -8.59
N ASN A 77 -3.91 -3.71 -8.69
CA ASN A 77 -4.43 -4.82 -7.89
C ASN A 77 -3.99 -4.66 -6.41
N LEU A 78 -4.50 -5.53 -5.55
CA LEU A 78 -4.23 -5.52 -4.11
C LEU A 78 -2.73 -5.48 -3.76
N LEU A 79 -1.91 -6.30 -4.42
CA LEU A 79 -0.48 -6.38 -4.12
C LEU A 79 0.26 -5.10 -4.53
N ASP A 80 -0.09 -4.57 -5.70
CA ASP A 80 0.51 -3.34 -6.23
C ASP A 80 0.13 -2.13 -5.38
N PHE A 81 -1.14 -2.03 -5.00
CA PHE A 81 -1.62 -0.98 -4.10
C PHE A 81 -0.94 -1.06 -2.73
N HIS A 82 -0.86 -2.26 -2.13
CA HIS A 82 -0.25 -2.43 -0.81
C HIS A 82 1.24 -2.00 -0.79
N ARG A 83 1.99 -2.35 -1.84
CA ARG A 83 3.38 -1.91 -2.00
C ARG A 83 3.48 -0.38 -2.12
N CYS A 84 2.68 0.20 -3.02
CA CYS A 84 2.64 1.66 -3.21
C CYS A 84 2.31 2.40 -1.90
N TYR A 85 1.27 1.97 -1.20
CA TYR A 85 0.79 2.62 0.03
C TYR A 85 1.83 2.55 1.16
N ASN A 86 2.48 1.40 1.34
CA ASN A 86 3.52 1.24 2.35
C ASN A 86 4.78 2.07 2.04
N ASP A 87 5.23 2.09 0.79
CA ASP A 87 6.39 2.88 0.38
C ASP A 87 6.16 4.37 0.62
N VAL A 88 4.94 4.84 0.33
CA VAL A 88 4.52 6.21 0.62
C VAL A 88 4.52 6.49 2.13
N LYS A 89 3.95 5.62 2.95
CA LYS A 89 3.97 5.78 4.42
C LYS A 89 5.39 5.81 4.97
N VAL A 90 6.29 4.96 4.47
CA VAL A 90 7.70 4.96 4.85
C VAL A 90 8.37 6.27 4.44
N TRP A 91 8.10 6.75 3.22
CA TRP A 91 8.64 8.02 2.71
C TRP A 91 8.14 9.22 3.54
N VAL A 92 6.84 9.30 3.83
CA VAL A 92 6.25 10.36 4.66
C VAL A 92 6.83 10.33 6.08
N ASN A 93 6.96 9.15 6.68
CA ASN A 93 7.55 9.01 8.02
C ASN A 93 9.03 9.42 8.05
N LYS A 94 9.79 9.12 6.99
CA LYS A 94 11.19 9.57 6.85
C LYS A 94 11.32 11.09 6.64
N GLN A 95 10.38 11.71 5.91
CA GLN A 95 10.33 13.17 5.73
C GLN A 95 10.08 13.90 7.06
N HIS A 96 9.30 13.30 7.97
CA HIS A 96 9.08 13.80 9.34
C HIS A 96 10.28 13.62 10.29
N MET A 97 11.33 12.89 9.88
CA MET A 97 12.55 12.64 10.69
C MET A 97 13.72 13.56 10.33
N GLN A 98 13.55 14.57 9.49
CA GLN A 98 14.55 15.63 9.29
C GLN A 98 14.21 16.84 10.18
N PRO A 99 15.06 17.24 11.13
CA PRO A 99 14.88 18.50 11.84
C PRO A 99 14.98 19.63 10.82
N SER A 100 14.12 20.64 10.96
CA SER A 100 14.28 21.94 10.32
C SER A 100 15.65 22.50 10.70
N GLY A 101 16.64 22.27 9.85
CA GLY A 101 17.97 22.84 9.92
C GLY A 101 18.22 23.62 8.65
N ARG A 102 18.14 24.94 8.78
CA ARG A 102 18.69 25.92 7.83
C ARG A 102 20.17 25.66 7.56
#